data_AF-A0A353GH10-F1
#
_entry.id   AF-A0A353GH10-F1
#
_cell.length_a   1.000
_cell.length_b   1.000
_cell.length_c   1.000
_cell.angle_alpha   90.00
_cell.angle_beta   90.00
_cell.angle_gamma   90.00
#
_symmetry.space_group_name_H-M   'P 1'
#
loop_
_entity.id
_entity.type
_entity.pdbx_description
1 polymer ?
#
loop_
_entity_poly.entity_id
_entity_poly.type
_entity_poly.pdbx_seq_one_letter_code
_entity_poly.pdbx_strand_id
1 'polypeptide(L)'
;MLRRIFSLILKEARMIWRDKKSRMVLIVPPILQTIIFSFAVTLDVKNVSIAVLNQDSGREGYELVERFRGSGTFTHVLYLQGVQEIQPTIDSQKSLLVLHIPSDFSRQVEDGASGQVQLILDARRTNAAQICLGYANRIVSTFNQEIETQRNIPHQRAALVTRTWFNPNKTFPWFSLPSLVAVLTAIEALLLTGLSVARERELGTFDQLLVSPLQPFEILVGKSVPPMIAGIGEGTFIITVAVFVFGVPFQGSLALLYGAMCVYLLAVVGVGLFISSLVATQQQALLGVFMCMIPLVQLSGFATPVENMPDWLQVLNHANPMAYFMTISKGIFLKDMSVGAVMSNTWPMAIIACVTLTAAAWLFRKRLA
;
A
#
# COMPACT_ATOMS: atom_id res chain seq x y z
N MET A 1 10.81 13.59 -38.72
CA MET A 1 10.35 12.72 -37.63
C MET A 1 10.63 13.34 -36.25
N LEU A 2 11.87 13.37 -35.76
CA LEU A 2 12.22 13.90 -34.42
C LEU A 2 11.67 15.30 -34.10
N ARG A 3 11.82 16.26 -35.02
CA ARG A 3 11.28 17.62 -34.84
C ARG A 3 9.75 17.63 -34.70
N ARG A 4 9.04 16.75 -35.41
CA ARG A 4 7.57 16.62 -35.34
C ARG A 4 7.13 16.02 -34.01
N ILE A 5 7.78 14.94 -33.58
CA ILE A 5 7.54 14.31 -32.27
C ILE A 5 7.78 15.33 -31.15
N PHE A 6 8.93 16.02 -31.17
CA PHE A 6 9.26 17.01 -30.15
C PHE A 6 8.24 18.16 -30.10
N SER A 7 7.80 18.66 -31.26
CA SER A 7 6.73 19.67 -31.32
C SER A 7 5.41 19.16 -30.74
N LEU A 8 5.05 17.89 -30.96
CA LEU A 8 3.86 17.29 -30.38
C LEU A 8 3.98 17.13 -28.86
N ILE A 9 5.10 16.62 -28.36
CA ILE A 9 5.37 16.51 -26.92
C ILE A 9 5.21 17.88 -26.25
N LEU A 10 5.79 18.91 -26.86
CA LEU A 10 5.81 20.25 -26.30
C LEU A 10 4.46 20.96 -26.43
N LYS A 11 3.62 20.59 -27.42
CA LYS A 11 2.20 20.97 -27.48
C LYS A 11 1.42 20.34 -26.32
N GLU A 12 1.50 19.03 -26.16
CA GLU A 12 0.78 18.28 -25.12
C GLU A 12 1.17 18.73 -23.71
N ALA A 13 2.47 18.86 -23.43
CA ALA A 13 2.97 19.36 -22.16
C ALA A 13 2.47 20.78 -21.86
N ARG A 14 2.46 21.67 -22.87
CA ARG A 14 1.90 23.03 -22.71
C ARG A 14 0.39 23.02 -22.47
N MET A 15 -0.35 22.11 -23.11
CA MET A 15 -1.79 21.99 -22.92
C MET A 15 -2.12 21.62 -21.48
N ILE A 16 -1.40 20.64 -20.91
CA ILE A 16 -1.56 20.22 -19.52
C ILE A 16 -1.21 21.36 -18.56
N TRP A 17 -0.09 22.06 -18.79
CA TRP A 17 0.39 23.11 -17.88
C TRP A 17 -0.39 24.43 -17.95
N ARG A 18 -0.89 24.82 -19.13
CA ARG A 18 -1.61 26.09 -19.32
C ARG A 18 -3.06 26.01 -18.88
N ASP A 19 -3.72 24.86 -19.04
CA ASP A 19 -5.07 24.70 -18.55
C ASP A 19 -5.09 24.65 -17.01
N LYS A 20 -5.74 25.63 -16.39
CA LYS A 20 -5.85 25.74 -14.92
C LYS A 20 -6.49 24.48 -14.33
N LYS A 21 -7.48 23.88 -15.00
CA LYS A 21 -8.14 22.66 -14.52
C LYS A 21 -7.20 21.47 -14.59
N SER A 22 -6.57 21.23 -15.74
CA SER A 22 -5.58 20.17 -15.91
C SER A 22 -4.43 20.28 -14.91
N ARG A 23 -3.86 21.48 -14.71
CA ARG A 23 -2.79 21.71 -13.73
C ARG A 23 -3.24 21.47 -12.28
N MET A 24 -4.46 21.89 -11.93
CA MET A 24 -4.99 21.66 -10.58
C MET A 24 -5.20 20.17 -10.31
N VAL A 25 -5.73 19.43 -11.28
CA VAL A 25 -5.92 17.97 -11.21
C VAL A 25 -4.59 17.22 -11.18
N LEU A 26 -3.56 17.76 -11.85
CA LEU A 26 -2.20 17.19 -11.85
C LEU A 26 -1.49 17.36 -10.51
N ILE A 27 -1.61 18.52 -9.86
CA ILE A 27 -0.77 18.87 -8.71
C ILE A 27 -1.49 18.62 -7.37
N VAL A 28 -2.76 19.00 -7.25
CA VAL A 28 -3.45 19.04 -5.96
C VAL A 28 -3.77 17.64 -5.43
N PRO A 29 -4.38 16.72 -6.21
CA PRO A 29 -4.68 15.38 -5.72
C PRO A 29 -3.43 14.61 -5.28
N PRO A 30 -2.32 14.53 -6.04
CA PRO A 30 -1.11 13.85 -5.57
C PRO A 30 -0.54 14.35 -4.24
N ILE A 31 -0.46 15.67 -4.05
CA ILE A 31 0.04 16.26 -2.81
C ILE A 31 -0.88 15.89 -1.67
N LEU A 32 -2.18 16.09 -1.87
CA LEU A 32 -3.19 15.83 -0.85
C LEU A 32 -3.31 14.33 -0.53
N GLN A 33 -3.21 13.46 -1.54
CA GLN A 33 -3.17 12.01 -1.40
C GLN A 33 -1.89 11.55 -0.69
N THR A 34 -0.73 12.11 -1.01
CA THR A 34 0.53 11.79 -0.32
C THR A 34 0.43 12.15 1.14
N ILE A 35 -0.07 13.35 1.47
CA ILE A 35 -0.28 13.77 2.87
C ILE A 35 -1.32 12.87 3.55
N ILE A 36 -2.51 12.72 2.97
CA ILE A 36 -3.56 11.90 3.57
C ILE A 36 -3.08 10.47 3.76
N PHE A 37 -2.56 9.79 2.74
CA PHE A 37 -2.18 8.38 2.88
C PHE A 37 -0.94 8.17 3.74
N SER A 38 -0.03 9.14 3.80
CA SER A 38 1.14 9.05 4.69
C SER A 38 0.79 9.15 6.17
N PHE A 39 -0.26 9.90 6.52
CA PHE A 39 -0.73 10.05 7.92
C PHE A 39 -1.92 9.15 8.28
N ALA A 40 -2.83 8.89 7.34
CA ALA A 40 -4.09 8.18 7.60
C ALA A 40 -3.97 6.66 7.46
N VAL A 41 -3.05 6.16 6.64
CA VAL A 41 -2.79 4.72 6.57
C VAL A 41 -1.79 4.41 7.68
N THR A 42 -2.30 4.12 8.88
CA THR A 42 -1.52 3.41 9.90
C THR A 42 -2.28 2.14 10.27
N LEU A 43 -1.55 1.03 10.39
CA LEU A 43 -2.10 -0.20 10.96
C LEU A 43 -1.91 -0.26 12.48
N ASP A 44 -1.22 0.72 13.07
CA ASP A 44 -1.04 0.76 14.52
C ASP A 44 -2.34 1.13 15.22
N VAL A 45 -2.85 0.21 16.05
CA VAL A 45 -3.97 0.48 16.94
C VAL A 45 -3.42 1.08 18.22
N LYS A 46 -3.60 2.39 18.41
CA LYS A 46 -3.25 3.11 19.64
C LYS A 46 -4.52 3.53 20.37
N ASN A 47 -4.43 3.73 21.68
CA ASN A 47 -5.55 4.15 22.53
C ASN A 47 -6.73 3.16 22.54
N VAL A 48 -6.41 1.90 22.82
CA VAL A 48 -7.41 0.82 22.89
C VAL A 48 -7.99 0.74 24.29
N SER A 49 -9.32 0.63 24.38
CA SER A 49 -9.98 0.29 25.63
C SER A 49 -9.92 -1.23 25.87
N ILE A 50 -9.35 -1.63 27.00
CA ILE A 50 -9.33 -3.01 27.49
C ILE A 50 -10.18 -3.10 28.75
N ALA A 51 -11.00 -4.13 28.85
CA ALA A 51 -11.67 -4.49 30.08
C ALA A 51 -10.89 -5.60 30.78
N VAL A 52 -10.83 -5.55 32.11
CA VAL A 52 -10.09 -6.50 32.93
C VAL A 52 -11.04 -7.04 33.99
N LEU A 53 -11.24 -8.35 33.97
CA LEU A 53 -11.85 -9.11 35.04
C LEU A 53 -10.75 -9.87 35.76
N ASN A 54 -10.22 -9.30 36.85
CA ASN A 54 -9.25 -9.97 37.69
C ASN A 54 -9.96 -10.60 38.90
N GLN A 55 -10.10 -11.92 38.91
CA GLN A 55 -10.64 -12.67 40.04
C GLN A 55 -9.52 -13.15 40.99
N ASP A 56 -8.26 -13.01 40.57
CA ASP A 56 -7.10 -13.36 41.36
C ASP A 56 -6.74 -12.22 42.32
N SER A 57 -6.55 -12.59 43.59
CA SER A 57 -6.12 -11.65 44.64
C SER A 57 -4.61 -11.72 44.91
N GLY A 58 -3.86 -12.47 44.11
CA GLY A 58 -2.43 -12.67 44.28
C GLY A 58 -1.59 -11.63 43.55
N ARG A 59 -0.28 -11.67 43.82
CA ARG A 59 0.69 -10.70 43.28
C ARG A 59 0.82 -10.81 41.75
N GLU A 60 0.86 -12.03 41.22
CA GLU A 60 1.11 -12.30 39.81
C GLU A 60 -0.05 -11.79 38.93
N GLY A 61 -1.30 -11.94 39.40
CA GLY A 61 -2.48 -11.39 38.75
C GLY A 61 -2.46 -9.86 38.66
N TYR A 62 -2.10 -9.18 39.76
CA TYR A 62 -1.99 -7.72 39.79
C TYR A 62 -0.87 -7.21 38.87
N GLU A 63 0.29 -7.87 38.91
CA GLU A 63 1.44 -7.50 38.08
C GLU A 63 1.13 -7.64 36.59
N LEU A 64 0.44 -8.70 36.17
CA LEU A 64 0.03 -8.88 34.79
C LEU A 64 -0.88 -7.74 34.32
N VAL A 65 -1.88 -7.35 35.12
CA VAL A 65 -2.78 -6.23 34.81
C VAL A 65 -2.01 -4.91 34.65
N GLU A 66 -1.05 -4.64 35.53
CA GLU A 66 -0.26 -3.40 35.45
C GLU A 66 0.65 -3.39 34.22
N ARG A 67 1.15 -4.53 33.74
CA ARG A 67 1.88 -4.60 32.46
C ARG A 67 1.00 -4.28 31.25
N PHE A 68 -0.26 -4.74 31.26
CA PHE A 68 -1.23 -4.34 30.23
C PHE A 68 -1.45 -2.84 30.24
N ARG A 69 -1.65 -2.25 31.43
CA ARG A 69 -1.82 -0.80 31.60
C ARG A 69 -0.57 0.01 31.21
N GLY A 70 0.62 -0.48 31.55
CA GLY A 70 1.91 0.16 31.28
C GLY A 70 2.41 0.04 29.83
N SER A 71 1.77 -0.79 29.00
CA SER A 71 2.17 -1.02 27.60
C SER A 71 2.04 0.19 26.68
N GLY A 72 1.33 1.25 27.10
CA GLY A 72 1.06 2.46 26.32
C GLY A 72 0.08 2.26 25.14
N THR A 73 -0.34 1.03 24.86
CA THR A 73 -1.35 0.73 23.83
C THR A 73 -2.76 0.77 24.40
N PHE A 74 -2.92 0.29 25.63
CA PHE A 74 -4.20 0.20 26.33
C PHE A 74 -4.42 1.40 27.26
N THR A 75 -4.85 2.52 26.69
CA THR A 75 -4.98 3.81 27.41
C THR A 75 -6.15 3.82 28.40
N HIS A 76 -7.21 3.06 28.13
CA HIS A 76 -8.40 2.97 28.98
C HIS A 76 -8.58 1.54 29.50
N VAL A 77 -8.43 1.36 30.82
CA VAL A 77 -8.65 0.08 31.49
C VAL A 77 -9.96 0.15 32.26
N LEU A 78 -10.91 -0.69 31.89
CA LEU A 78 -12.21 -0.85 32.56
C LEU A 78 -12.13 -2.07 33.48
N TYR A 79 -12.49 -1.94 34.75
CA TYR A 79 -12.50 -3.07 35.68
C TYR A 79 -13.91 -3.65 35.74
N LEU A 80 -14.02 -4.95 35.44
CA LEU A 80 -15.27 -5.70 35.55
C LEU A 80 -15.36 -6.37 36.92
N GLN A 81 -16.57 -6.45 37.47
CA GLN A 81 -16.83 -7.07 38.77
C GLN A 81 -17.23 -8.56 38.65
N GLY A 82 -17.71 -8.98 37.48
CA GLY A 82 -18.18 -10.35 37.25
C GLY A 82 -18.17 -10.77 35.80
N VAL A 83 -18.22 -12.08 35.58
CA VAL A 83 -18.24 -12.71 34.24
C VAL A 83 -19.46 -12.26 33.42
N GLN A 84 -20.57 -11.93 34.09
CA GLN A 84 -21.80 -11.45 33.46
C GLN A 84 -21.64 -10.09 32.77
N GLU A 85 -20.63 -9.30 33.14
CA GLU A 85 -20.35 -7.98 32.56
C GLU A 85 -19.49 -8.06 31.29
N ILE A 86 -18.85 -9.20 31.03
CA ILE A 86 -17.98 -9.41 29.85
C ILE A 86 -18.75 -9.20 28.55
N GLN A 87 -19.87 -9.92 28.38
CA GLN A 87 -20.64 -9.87 27.15
C GLN A 87 -21.25 -8.48 26.88
N PRO A 88 -21.95 -7.83 27.83
CA PRO A 88 -22.45 -6.47 27.65
C PRO A 88 -21.34 -5.45 27.32
N THR A 89 -20.14 -5.62 27.88
CA THR A 89 -19.01 -4.70 27.65
C THR A 89 -18.48 -4.80 26.22
N ILE A 90 -18.40 -6.03 25.69
CA ILE A 90 -18.07 -6.26 24.27
C ILE A 90 -19.22 -5.78 23.39
N ASP A 91 -20.46 -6.21 23.65
CA ASP A 91 -21.62 -5.90 22.80
C ASP A 91 -21.83 -4.39 22.65
N SER A 92 -21.68 -3.64 23.75
CA SER A 92 -21.76 -2.16 23.79
C SER A 92 -20.53 -1.43 23.25
N GLN A 93 -19.51 -2.14 22.75
CA GLN A 93 -18.27 -1.60 22.18
C GLN A 93 -17.46 -0.73 23.15
N LYS A 94 -17.65 -0.90 24.47
CA LYS A 94 -16.91 -0.15 25.50
C LYS A 94 -15.44 -0.60 25.59
N SER A 95 -15.16 -1.86 25.27
CA SER A 95 -13.80 -2.38 25.16
C SER A 95 -13.64 -3.22 23.89
N LEU A 96 -12.45 -3.19 23.30
CA LEU A 96 -12.10 -4.07 22.17
C LEU A 96 -11.69 -5.47 22.64
N LEU A 97 -11.16 -5.58 23.86
CA LEU A 97 -10.72 -6.83 24.47
C LEU A 97 -11.15 -6.89 25.94
N VAL A 98 -11.43 -8.11 26.41
CA VAL A 98 -11.59 -8.40 27.84
C VAL A 98 -10.50 -9.41 28.24
N LEU A 99 -9.64 -9.02 29.20
CA LEU A 99 -8.71 -9.91 29.87
C LEU A 99 -9.40 -10.50 31.10
N HIS A 100 -9.49 -11.83 31.16
CA HIS A 100 -10.06 -12.57 32.27
C HIS A 100 -8.97 -13.41 32.94
N ILE A 101 -8.70 -13.10 34.21
CA ILE A 101 -7.73 -13.79 35.06
C ILE A 101 -8.51 -14.58 36.12
N PRO A 102 -8.42 -15.93 36.13
CA PRO A 102 -9.14 -16.76 37.07
C PRO A 102 -8.55 -16.66 38.48
N SER A 103 -9.33 -16.98 39.50
CA SER A 103 -8.98 -16.79 40.92
C SER A 103 -7.82 -17.64 41.43
N ASP A 104 -7.45 -18.70 40.71
CA ASP A 104 -6.34 -19.59 41.03
C ASP A 104 -5.07 -19.29 40.24
N PHE A 105 -5.06 -18.22 39.43
CA PHE A 105 -3.93 -17.87 38.57
C PHE A 105 -2.62 -17.72 39.33
N SER A 106 -2.57 -16.87 40.37
CA SER A 106 -1.32 -16.68 41.13
C SER A 106 -0.88 -17.97 41.82
N ARG A 107 -1.83 -18.77 42.34
CA ARG A 107 -1.52 -20.06 42.96
C ARG A 107 -0.92 -21.04 41.96
N GLN A 108 -1.52 -21.19 40.77
CA GLN A 108 -1.01 -22.07 39.72
C GLN A 108 0.39 -21.65 39.28
N VAL A 109 0.61 -20.34 39.12
CA VAL A 109 1.94 -19.81 38.79
C VAL A 109 2.93 -20.11 39.91
N GLU A 110 2.59 -19.86 41.18
CA GLU A 110 3.38 -20.20 42.39
C GLU A 110 3.75 -21.68 42.46
N ASP A 111 2.81 -22.59 42.15
CA ASP A 111 3.01 -24.04 42.16
C ASP A 111 3.87 -24.55 40.98
N GLY A 112 4.38 -23.65 40.13
CA GLY A 112 5.16 -23.99 38.93
C GLY A 112 4.32 -24.56 37.78
N ALA A 113 2.99 -24.52 37.90
CA ALA A 113 2.06 -24.87 36.84
C ALA A 113 1.88 -23.70 35.85
N SER A 114 1.42 -24.01 34.64
CA SER A 114 1.10 -22.97 33.64
C SER A 114 -0.25 -22.33 33.95
N GLY A 115 -0.23 -21.17 34.62
CA GLY A 115 -1.42 -20.35 34.85
C GLY A 115 -2.12 -19.99 33.53
N GLN A 116 -3.45 -20.20 33.47
CA GLN A 116 -4.24 -19.86 32.29
C GLN A 116 -4.88 -18.50 32.43
N VAL A 117 -4.73 -17.64 31.41
CA VAL A 117 -5.47 -16.39 31.26
C VAL A 117 -6.26 -16.42 29.97
N GLN A 118 -7.44 -15.83 29.98
CA GLN A 118 -8.33 -15.81 28.83
C GLN A 118 -8.40 -14.38 28.28
N LEU A 119 -8.28 -14.26 26.96
CA LEU A 119 -8.48 -12.99 26.26
C LEU A 119 -9.67 -13.13 25.30
N ILE A 120 -10.70 -12.33 25.53
CA ILE A 120 -11.92 -12.30 24.73
C ILE A 120 -11.85 -11.07 23.83
N LEU A 121 -12.11 -11.24 22.54
CA LEU A 121 -11.86 -10.23 21.50
C LEU A 121 -13.15 -9.86 20.77
N ASP A 122 -13.36 -8.58 20.51
CA ASP A 122 -14.43 -8.14 19.60
C ASP A 122 -14.02 -8.31 18.13
N ALA A 123 -14.47 -9.42 17.54
CA ALA A 123 -14.17 -9.76 16.16
C ALA A 123 -14.84 -8.86 15.11
N ARG A 124 -15.78 -7.96 15.48
CA ARG A 124 -16.36 -6.97 14.54
C ARG A 124 -15.29 -5.99 14.02
N ARG A 125 -14.23 -5.76 14.81
CA ARG A 125 -13.04 -5.00 14.41
C ARG A 125 -11.85 -5.95 14.26
N THR A 126 -11.98 -6.93 13.35
CA THR A 126 -11.06 -8.08 13.22
C THR A 126 -9.58 -7.70 13.16
N ASN A 127 -9.20 -6.75 12.30
CA ASN A 127 -7.79 -6.31 12.19
C ASN A 127 -7.28 -5.74 13.51
N ALA A 128 -8.07 -4.89 14.17
CA ALA A 128 -7.65 -4.28 15.43
C ALA A 128 -7.54 -5.32 16.55
N ALA A 129 -8.49 -6.24 16.63
CA ALA A 129 -8.49 -7.34 17.58
C ALA A 129 -7.27 -8.27 17.39
N GLN A 130 -6.91 -8.64 16.15
CA GLN A 130 -5.75 -9.49 15.85
C GLN A 130 -4.41 -8.80 16.21
N ILE A 131 -4.30 -7.49 15.94
CA ILE A 131 -3.12 -6.72 16.30
C ILE A 131 -2.98 -6.65 17.84
N CYS A 132 -4.08 -6.40 18.55
CA CYS A 132 -4.09 -6.36 20.01
C CYS A 132 -3.82 -7.73 20.64
N LEU A 133 -4.29 -8.82 20.03
CA LEU A 133 -3.92 -10.19 20.43
C LEU A 133 -2.40 -10.41 20.32
N GLY A 134 -1.78 -9.92 19.25
CA GLY A 134 -0.32 -9.94 19.09
C GLY A 134 0.41 -9.17 20.20
N TYR A 135 -0.12 -8.01 20.61
CA TYR A 135 0.42 -7.25 21.74
C TYR A 135 0.25 -7.97 23.07
N ALA A 136 -0.94 -8.52 23.34
CA ALA A 136 -1.24 -9.30 24.54
C ALA A 136 -0.31 -10.52 24.66
N ASN A 137 -0.12 -11.27 23.57
CA ASN A 137 0.81 -12.40 23.53
C ASN A 137 2.25 -11.99 23.85
N ARG A 138 2.70 -10.82 23.40
CA ARG A 138 4.03 -10.31 23.74
C ARG A 138 4.13 -9.96 25.23
N ILE A 139 3.13 -9.29 25.79
CA ILE A 139 3.08 -8.93 27.22
C ILE A 139 3.14 -10.19 28.09
N VAL A 140 2.28 -11.17 27.80
CA VAL A 140 2.24 -12.46 28.52
C VAL A 140 3.55 -13.24 28.34
N SER A 141 4.13 -13.25 27.14
CA SER A 141 5.41 -13.92 26.90
C SER A 141 6.56 -13.30 27.69
N THR A 142 6.61 -11.97 27.78
CA THR A 142 7.64 -11.27 28.58
C THR A 142 7.44 -11.53 30.08
N PHE A 143 6.19 -11.50 30.55
CA PHE A 143 5.85 -11.86 31.92
C PHE A 143 6.30 -13.28 32.28
N ASN A 144 6.03 -14.27 31.42
CA ASN A 144 6.46 -15.65 31.63
C ASN A 144 7.98 -15.78 31.70
N GLN A 145 8.72 -15.11 30.80
CA GLN A 145 10.20 -15.14 30.80
C GLN A 145 10.79 -14.60 32.11
N GLU A 146 10.19 -13.56 32.66
CA GLU A 146 10.67 -12.96 33.91
C GLU A 146 10.39 -13.86 35.12
N ILE A 147 9.23 -14.51 35.20
CA ILE A 147 8.92 -15.49 36.26
C ILE A 147 9.88 -16.68 36.17
N GLU A 148 10.10 -17.22 34.96
CA GLU A 148 11.03 -18.34 34.74
C GLU A 148 12.46 -17.97 35.19
N THR A 149 12.89 -16.73 34.90
CA THR A 149 14.21 -16.22 35.30
C THR A 149 14.32 -16.04 36.82
N GLN A 150 13.31 -15.44 37.47
CA GLN A 150 13.32 -15.21 38.92
C GLN A 150 13.33 -16.53 39.72
N ARG A 151 12.73 -17.58 39.18
CA ARG A 151 12.55 -18.86 39.86
C ARG A 151 13.57 -19.93 39.48
N ASN A 152 14.59 -19.58 38.68
CA ASN A 152 15.60 -20.52 38.17
C ASN A 152 14.99 -21.77 37.52
N ILE A 153 13.81 -21.64 36.90
CA ILE A 153 13.17 -22.76 36.21
C ILE A 153 13.96 -22.98 34.91
N PRO A 154 14.51 -24.19 34.67
CA PRO A 154 15.26 -24.47 33.46
C PRO A 154 14.42 -24.12 32.24
N HIS A 155 14.93 -23.23 31.38
CA HIS A 155 14.24 -22.78 30.18
C HIS A 155 14.07 -23.96 29.20
N GLN A 156 13.04 -24.79 29.40
CA GLN A 156 12.67 -25.86 28.47
C GLN A 156 11.67 -25.38 27.42
N ARG A 157 11.84 -24.16 26.90
CA ARG A 157 11.20 -23.72 25.67
C ARG A 157 12.20 -22.87 24.91
N ALA A 158 12.56 -23.30 23.70
CA ALA A 158 13.36 -22.48 22.80
C ALA A 158 12.68 -21.11 22.66
N ALA A 159 13.34 -20.05 23.10
CA ALA A 159 12.81 -18.70 22.98
C ALA A 159 12.91 -18.26 21.51
N LEU A 160 11.77 -18.06 20.84
CA LEU A 160 11.73 -17.55 19.48
C LEU A 160 12.09 -16.05 19.48
N VAL A 161 13.37 -15.74 19.25
CA VAL A 161 13.83 -14.37 19.04
C VAL A 161 13.46 -13.94 17.62
N THR A 162 12.33 -13.26 17.48
CA THR A 162 11.87 -12.77 16.17
C THR A 162 12.62 -11.50 15.78
N ARG A 163 13.52 -11.61 14.79
CA ARG A 163 14.17 -10.46 14.17
C ARG A 163 13.47 -10.13 12.85
N THR A 164 12.85 -8.97 12.76
CA THR A 164 12.28 -8.47 11.50
C THR A 164 13.39 -7.81 10.68
N TRP A 165 13.74 -8.41 9.55
CA TRP A 165 14.72 -7.84 8.62
C TRP A 165 14.04 -6.72 7.82
N PHE A 166 14.76 -5.62 7.56
CA PHE A 166 14.34 -4.48 6.73
C PHE A 166 13.23 -3.55 7.27
N ASN A 167 12.63 -3.86 8.42
CA ASN A 167 11.84 -2.91 9.22
C ASN A 167 11.84 -3.31 10.73
N PRO A 168 12.96 -3.13 11.45
CA PRO A 168 13.08 -3.55 12.84
C PRO A 168 12.07 -2.88 13.77
N ASN A 169 11.76 -1.61 13.48
CA ASN A 169 10.85 -0.77 14.26
C ASN A 169 9.38 -0.96 13.87
N LYS A 170 9.10 -1.79 12.84
CA LYS A 170 7.75 -2.07 12.32
C LYS A 170 6.97 -0.79 11.99
N THR A 171 7.67 0.26 11.60
CA THR A 171 7.05 1.55 11.25
C THR A 171 6.28 1.39 9.95
N PHE A 172 4.99 1.63 10.00
CA PHE A 172 4.12 1.48 8.82
C PHE A 172 4.52 2.37 7.63
N PRO A 173 5.02 3.61 7.81
CA PRO A 173 5.51 4.45 6.70
C PRO A 173 6.59 3.78 5.83
N TRP A 174 7.41 2.89 6.40
CA TRP A 174 8.45 2.17 5.63
C TRP A 174 7.86 1.18 4.62
N PHE A 175 6.61 0.75 4.83
CA PHE A 175 5.88 -0.10 3.89
C PHE A 175 5.01 0.72 2.93
N SER A 176 4.25 1.69 3.46
CA SER A 176 3.22 2.39 2.67
C SER A 176 3.81 3.37 1.66
N LEU A 177 4.81 4.17 2.03
CA LEU A 177 5.32 5.24 1.16
C LEU A 177 6.00 4.71 -0.11
N PRO A 178 6.89 3.70 -0.07
CA PRO A 178 7.41 3.09 -1.29
C PRO A 178 6.30 2.53 -2.19
N SER A 179 5.22 2.05 -1.58
CA SER A 179 4.08 1.53 -2.31
C SER A 179 3.25 2.62 -2.98
N LEU A 180 3.09 3.76 -2.31
CA LEU A 180 2.36 4.92 -2.84
C LEU A 180 3.06 5.51 -4.07
N VAL A 181 4.39 5.40 -4.18
CA VAL A 181 5.11 5.76 -5.42
C VAL A 181 4.54 4.99 -6.61
N ALA A 182 4.32 3.67 -6.46
CA ALA A 182 3.77 2.85 -7.53
C ALA A 182 2.30 3.17 -7.82
N VAL A 183 1.48 3.28 -6.77
CA VAL A 183 0.04 3.48 -6.89
C VAL A 183 -0.28 4.86 -7.46
N LEU A 184 0.22 5.94 -6.84
CA LEU A 184 -0.18 7.30 -7.20
C LEU A 184 0.30 7.67 -8.61
N THR A 185 1.53 7.31 -8.97
CA THR A 185 2.06 7.55 -10.33
C THR A 185 1.32 6.78 -11.41
N ALA A 186 0.77 5.60 -11.10
CA ALA A 186 -0.13 4.92 -12.02
C ALA A 186 -1.47 5.63 -12.16
N ILE A 187 -2.06 6.10 -11.07
CA ILE A 187 -3.34 6.82 -11.09
C ILE A 187 -3.19 8.05 -11.97
N GLU A 188 -2.14 8.84 -11.74
CA GLU A 188 -1.87 10.04 -12.51
C GLU A 188 -1.64 9.70 -13.99
N ALA A 189 -0.71 8.79 -14.30
CA ALA A 189 -0.39 8.42 -15.67
C ALA A 189 -1.61 7.86 -16.43
N LEU A 190 -2.40 7.00 -15.79
CA LEU A 190 -3.58 6.37 -16.37
C LEU A 190 -4.71 7.38 -16.61
N LEU A 191 -4.91 8.34 -15.69
CA LEU A 191 -5.87 9.43 -15.88
C LEU A 191 -5.46 10.35 -17.03
N LEU A 192 -4.21 10.83 -17.05
CA LEU A 192 -3.75 11.75 -18.09
C LEU A 192 -3.83 11.14 -19.48
N THR A 193 -3.42 9.88 -19.62
CA THR A 193 -3.44 9.16 -20.90
C THR A 193 -4.84 8.70 -21.28
N GLY A 194 -5.62 8.20 -20.32
CA GLY A 194 -7.01 7.81 -20.49
C GLY A 194 -7.88 8.96 -20.99
N LEU A 195 -7.67 10.17 -20.49
CA LEU A 195 -8.43 11.35 -20.93
C LEU A 195 -7.87 12.00 -22.20
N SER A 196 -6.63 11.72 -22.60
CA SER A 196 -5.94 12.46 -23.67
C SER A 196 -6.72 12.47 -25.00
N VAL A 197 -7.08 11.29 -25.51
CA VAL A 197 -7.72 11.16 -26.83
C VAL A 197 -9.23 11.38 -26.74
N ALA A 198 -9.85 10.96 -25.65
CA ALA A 198 -11.25 11.27 -25.37
C ALA A 198 -11.50 12.79 -25.35
N ARG A 199 -10.59 13.58 -24.77
CA ARG A 199 -10.65 15.04 -24.78
C ARG A 199 -10.56 15.62 -26.19
N GLU A 200 -9.66 15.11 -27.04
CA GLU A 200 -9.55 15.59 -28.42
C GLU A 200 -10.79 15.26 -29.25
N ARG A 201 -11.44 14.11 -28.99
CA ARG A 201 -12.71 13.75 -29.63
C ARG A 201 -13.83 14.70 -29.23
N GLU A 202 -13.99 14.96 -27.93
CA GLU A 202 -15.01 15.90 -27.44
C GLU A 202 -14.80 17.33 -27.94
N LEU A 203 -13.54 17.77 -28.05
CA LEU A 203 -13.21 19.11 -28.55
C LEU A 203 -13.21 19.21 -30.09
N GLY A 204 -13.48 18.12 -30.81
CA GLY A 204 -13.46 18.09 -32.28
C GLY A 204 -12.08 18.27 -32.92
N THR A 205 -11.01 18.18 -32.14
CA THR A 205 -9.62 18.29 -32.63
C THR A 205 -9.03 16.94 -33.03
N PHE A 206 -9.75 15.85 -32.77
CA PHE A 206 -9.35 14.51 -33.18
C PHE A 206 -9.22 14.41 -34.71
N ASP A 207 -10.19 14.90 -35.47
CA ASP A 207 -10.15 14.85 -36.95
C ASP A 207 -8.96 15.63 -37.52
N GLN A 208 -8.57 16.74 -36.87
CA GLN A 208 -7.38 17.52 -37.23
C GLN A 208 -6.09 16.72 -36.99
N LEU A 209 -6.06 15.88 -35.97
CA LEU A 209 -4.95 14.96 -35.70
C LEU A 209 -4.87 13.88 -36.81
N LEU A 210 -6.02 13.37 -37.29
CA LEU A 210 -6.08 12.32 -38.31
C LEU A 210 -5.59 12.78 -39.68
N VAL A 211 -5.87 14.03 -40.06
CA VAL A 211 -5.43 14.62 -41.34
C VAL A 211 -4.05 15.26 -41.26
N SER A 212 -3.42 15.26 -40.09
CA SER A 212 -2.07 15.78 -39.91
C SER A 212 -1.03 14.85 -40.57
N PRO A 213 0.13 15.38 -41.02
CA PRO A 213 1.18 14.55 -41.63
C PRO A 213 1.97 13.72 -40.60
N LEU A 214 1.38 13.44 -39.44
CA LEU A 214 1.97 12.65 -38.35
C LEU A 214 1.67 11.16 -38.54
N GLN A 215 2.69 10.33 -38.36
CA GLN A 215 2.49 8.88 -38.35
C GLN A 215 1.87 8.42 -37.02
N PRO A 216 1.09 7.32 -36.98
CA PRO A 216 0.49 6.81 -35.75
C PRO A 216 1.49 6.59 -34.61
N PHE A 217 2.70 6.13 -34.93
CA PHE A 217 3.78 5.97 -33.95
C PHE A 217 4.28 7.33 -33.40
N GLU A 218 4.40 8.35 -34.24
CA GLU A 218 4.79 9.71 -33.80
C GLU A 218 3.75 10.30 -32.83
N ILE A 219 2.46 10.04 -33.08
CA ILE A 219 1.35 10.44 -32.20
C ILE A 219 1.45 9.72 -30.87
N LEU A 220 1.64 8.39 -30.89
CA LEU A 220 1.74 7.57 -29.70
C LEU A 220 2.89 8.03 -28.79
N VAL A 221 4.08 8.21 -29.36
CA VAL A 221 5.26 8.70 -28.62
C VAL A 221 5.00 10.11 -28.08
N GLY A 222 4.46 11.01 -28.91
CA GLY A 222 4.20 12.38 -28.51
C GLY A 222 3.18 12.53 -27.39
N LYS A 223 2.18 11.64 -27.32
CA LYS A 223 1.20 11.58 -26.24
C LYS A 223 1.66 10.81 -25.00
N SER A 224 2.63 9.91 -25.15
CA SER A 224 3.15 9.11 -24.03
C SER A 224 4.12 9.88 -23.14
N VAL A 225 4.98 10.72 -23.74
CA VAL A 225 6.06 11.40 -23.00
C VAL A 225 5.56 12.39 -21.94
N PRO A 226 4.57 13.28 -22.17
CA PRO A 226 4.14 14.24 -21.15
C PRO A 226 3.59 13.58 -19.87
N PRO A 227 2.71 12.56 -19.94
CA PRO A 227 2.30 11.81 -18.75
C PRO A 227 3.44 11.07 -18.06
N MET A 228 4.44 10.56 -18.81
CA MET A 228 5.63 9.96 -18.19
C MET A 228 6.45 10.99 -17.41
N ILE A 229 6.64 12.20 -17.94
CA ILE A 229 7.37 13.28 -17.24
C ILE A 229 6.60 13.68 -15.97
N ALA A 230 5.27 13.79 -16.05
CA ALA A 230 4.43 14.05 -14.90
C ALA A 230 4.60 12.97 -13.83
N GLY A 231 4.43 11.70 -14.19
CA GLY A 231 4.56 10.57 -13.27
C GLY A 231 5.95 10.46 -12.64
N ILE A 232 7.03 10.72 -13.40
CA ILE A 232 8.40 10.79 -12.85
C ILE A 232 8.51 11.94 -11.84
N GLY A 233 7.94 13.11 -12.15
CA GLY A 233 7.91 14.26 -11.25
C GLY A 233 7.15 13.96 -9.96
N GLU A 234 5.97 13.35 -10.06
CA GLU A 234 5.16 12.92 -8.92
C GLU A 234 5.91 11.88 -8.08
N GLY A 235 6.47 10.85 -8.71
CA GLY A 235 7.26 9.85 -7.97
C GLY A 235 8.46 10.47 -7.27
N THR A 236 9.16 11.42 -7.92
CA THR A 236 10.26 12.17 -7.29
C THR A 236 9.77 12.93 -6.05
N PHE A 237 8.61 13.57 -6.14
CA PHE A 237 7.99 14.26 -5.00
C PHE A 237 7.68 13.29 -3.86
N ILE A 238 7.03 12.15 -4.14
CA ILE A 238 6.69 11.15 -3.12
C ILE A 238 7.94 10.56 -2.49
N ILE A 239 8.97 10.22 -3.29
CA ILE A 239 10.26 9.71 -2.79
C ILE A 239 10.92 10.73 -1.87
N THR A 240 10.91 12.02 -2.25
CA THR A 240 11.47 13.11 -1.45
C THR A 240 10.75 13.21 -0.09
N VAL A 241 9.41 13.20 -0.10
CA VAL A 241 8.62 13.22 1.13
C VAL A 241 8.93 11.96 1.98
N ALA A 242 9.01 10.80 1.36
CA ALA A 242 9.28 9.54 2.07
C ALA A 242 10.63 9.54 2.80
N VAL A 243 11.69 9.98 2.11
CA VAL A 243 13.04 9.98 2.67
C VAL A 243 13.23 11.13 3.67
N PHE A 244 12.87 12.35 3.30
CA PHE A 244 13.22 13.54 4.09
C PHE A 244 12.20 13.89 5.18
N VAL A 245 10.91 13.60 4.99
CA VAL A 245 9.86 13.92 5.97
C VAL A 245 9.59 12.74 6.90
N PHE A 246 9.52 11.53 6.35
CA PHE A 246 9.15 10.32 7.10
C PHE A 246 10.34 9.44 7.50
N GLY A 247 11.56 9.79 7.08
CA GLY A 247 12.77 9.04 7.43
C GLY A 247 12.75 7.59 6.93
N VAL A 248 12.08 7.32 5.80
CA VAL A 248 12.11 5.99 5.18
C VAL A 248 13.51 5.75 4.61
N PRO A 249 14.17 4.64 4.94
CA PRO A 249 15.50 4.34 4.42
C PRO A 249 15.43 4.15 2.90
N PHE A 250 16.48 4.59 2.22
CA PHE A 250 16.68 4.38 0.79
C PHE A 250 18.05 3.75 0.59
N GLN A 251 18.09 2.42 0.45
CA GLN A 251 19.35 1.67 0.43
C GLN A 251 19.88 1.38 -0.97
N GLY A 252 19.01 1.24 -1.96
CA GLY A 252 19.38 0.85 -3.31
C GLY A 252 19.73 2.02 -4.24
N SER A 253 19.75 1.73 -5.54
CA SER A 253 20.15 2.70 -6.58
C SER A 253 18.96 3.50 -7.13
N LEU A 254 19.08 4.83 -7.13
CA LEU A 254 18.13 5.74 -7.80
C LEU A 254 18.04 5.47 -9.30
N ALA A 255 19.17 5.14 -9.95
CA ALA A 255 19.17 4.86 -11.38
C ALA A 255 18.35 3.62 -11.73
N LEU A 256 18.42 2.58 -10.90
CA LEU A 256 17.59 1.37 -11.06
C LEU A 256 16.12 1.67 -10.83
N LEU A 257 15.80 2.49 -9.81
CA LEU A 257 14.42 2.88 -9.52
C LEU A 257 13.80 3.67 -10.68
N TYR A 258 14.46 4.72 -11.15
CA TYR A 258 13.96 5.54 -12.26
C TYR A 258 13.96 4.77 -13.59
N GLY A 259 14.95 3.90 -13.83
CA GLY A 259 14.97 3.03 -15.00
C GLY A 259 13.75 2.10 -15.04
N ALA A 260 13.46 1.41 -13.93
CA ALA A 260 12.28 0.58 -13.80
C ALA A 260 10.98 1.39 -13.87
N MET A 261 10.96 2.58 -13.26
CA MET A 261 9.81 3.49 -13.27
C MET A 261 9.46 3.97 -14.68
N CYS A 262 10.45 4.26 -15.52
CA CYS A 262 10.22 4.61 -16.93
C CYS A 262 9.52 3.47 -17.69
N VAL A 263 9.98 2.23 -17.51
CA VAL A 263 9.37 1.05 -18.16
C VAL A 263 7.96 0.79 -17.61
N TYR A 264 7.79 0.92 -16.30
CA TYR A 264 6.50 0.82 -15.62
C TYR A 264 5.49 1.85 -16.15
N LEU A 265 5.88 3.13 -16.20
CA LEU A 265 5.02 4.20 -16.71
C LEU A 265 4.68 4.00 -18.18
N LEU A 266 5.60 3.52 -19.01
CA LEU A 266 5.28 3.13 -20.40
C LEU A 266 4.16 2.09 -20.47
N ALA A 267 4.20 1.08 -19.60
CA ALA A 267 3.15 0.06 -19.53
C ALA A 267 1.79 0.65 -19.15
N VAL A 268 1.76 1.49 -18.11
CA VAL A 268 0.53 2.15 -17.63
C VAL A 268 -0.02 3.12 -18.67
N VAL A 269 0.85 3.90 -19.31
CA VAL A 269 0.50 4.82 -20.40
C VAL A 269 -0.13 4.06 -21.57
N GLY A 270 0.41 2.90 -21.93
CA GLY A 270 -0.18 2.04 -22.96
C GLY A 270 -1.60 1.59 -22.61
N VAL A 271 -1.85 1.20 -21.35
CA VAL A 271 -3.20 0.86 -20.87
C VAL A 271 -4.14 2.08 -20.98
N GLY A 272 -3.70 3.25 -20.54
CA GLY A 272 -4.54 4.44 -20.59
C GLY A 272 -4.85 4.90 -22.01
N LEU A 273 -3.87 4.87 -22.92
CA LEU A 273 -4.09 5.15 -24.34
C LEU A 273 -5.04 4.11 -24.98
N PHE A 274 -4.93 2.84 -24.60
CA PHE A 274 -5.86 1.81 -25.04
C PHE A 274 -7.30 2.13 -24.59
N ILE A 275 -7.52 2.45 -23.32
CA ILE A 275 -8.82 2.89 -22.79
C ILE A 275 -9.34 4.12 -23.55
N SER A 276 -8.48 5.14 -23.71
CA SER A 276 -8.83 6.39 -24.39
C SER A 276 -9.27 6.18 -25.84
N SER A 277 -8.67 5.19 -26.51
CA SER A 277 -9.00 4.87 -27.90
C SER A 277 -10.38 4.21 -28.06
N LEU A 278 -10.89 3.52 -27.04
CA LEU A 278 -12.19 2.83 -27.05
C LEU A 278 -13.39 3.77 -26.86
N VAL A 279 -13.23 4.80 -26.05
CA VAL A 279 -14.30 5.66 -25.55
C VAL A 279 -14.48 6.94 -26.38
N ALA A 280 -15.67 7.55 -26.35
CA ALA A 280 -15.96 8.78 -27.08
C ALA A 280 -15.84 10.03 -26.21
N THR A 281 -16.14 9.92 -24.91
CA THR A 281 -16.19 11.06 -23.97
C THR A 281 -15.17 10.92 -22.84
N GLN A 282 -14.75 12.04 -22.26
CA GLN A 282 -13.89 12.09 -21.07
C GLN A 282 -14.55 11.40 -19.87
N GLN A 283 -15.89 11.48 -19.76
CA GLN A 283 -16.62 10.80 -18.69
C GLN A 283 -16.56 9.27 -18.85
N GLN A 284 -16.70 8.76 -20.08
CA GLN A 284 -16.51 7.33 -20.37
C GLN A 284 -15.05 6.90 -20.12
N ALA A 285 -14.09 7.74 -20.50
CA ALA A 285 -12.68 7.50 -20.21
C ALA A 285 -12.43 7.38 -18.71
N LEU A 286 -12.98 8.30 -17.92
CA LEU A 286 -12.84 8.31 -16.47
C LEU A 286 -13.40 7.01 -15.86
N LEU A 287 -14.59 6.57 -16.28
CA LEU A 287 -15.17 5.29 -15.85
C LEU A 287 -14.29 4.10 -16.22
N GLY A 288 -13.74 4.08 -17.44
CA GLY A 288 -12.82 3.03 -17.89
C GLY A 288 -11.52 3.01 -17.07
N VAL A 289 -10.96 4.18 -16.78
CA VAL A 289 -9.78 4.33 -15.90
C VAL A 289 -10.08 3.78 -14.51
N PHE A 290 -11.20 4.16 -13.88
CA PHE A 290 -11.59 3.63 -12.57
C PHE A 290 -11.81 2.11 -12.59
N MET A 291 -12.47 1.59 -13.63
CA MET A 291 -12.72 0.16 -13.80
C MET A 291 -11.42 -0.65 -13.89
N CYS A 292 -10.39 -0.13 -14.56
CA CYS A 292 -9.08 -0.77 -14.64
C CYS A 292 -8.23 -0.54 -13.37
N MET A 293 -8.32 0.63 -12.76
CA MET A 293 -7.49 1.04 -11.63
C MET A 293 -7.77 0.22 -10.37
N ILE A 294 -9.04 -0.01 -10.03
CA ILE A 294 -9.41 -0.75 -8.81
C ILE A 294 -8.76 -2.15 -8.79
N PRO A 295 -8.94 -3.02 -9.81
CA PRO A 295 -8.29 -4.32 -9.82
C PRO A 295 -6.75 -4.22 -9.91
N LEU A 296 -6.20 -3.27 -10.68
CA LEU A 296 -4.74 -3.06 -10.74
C LEU A 296 -4.15 -2.81 -9.35
N VAL A 297 -4.76 -1.93 -8.55
CA VAL A 297 -4.29 -1.61 -7.19
C VAL A 297 -4.50 -2.79 -6.25
N GLN A 298 -5.66 -3.44 -6.28
CA GLN A 298 -5.96 -4.55 -5.37
C GLN A 298 -5.08 -5.78 -5.63
N LEU A 299 -4.73 -6.05 -6.89
CA LEU A 299 -3.86 -7.17 -7.27
C LEU A 299 -2.36 -6.84 -7.11
N SER A 300 -1.99 -5.57 -6.98
CA SER A 300 -0.58 -5.14 -6.96
C SER A 300 0.25 -5.62 -5.77
N GLY A 301 -0.35 -6.22 -4.75
CA GLY A 301 0.33 -6.51 -3.48
C GLY A 301 0.36 -5.31 -2.53
N PHE A 302 -0.42 -4.26 -2.79
CA PHE A 302 -0.56 -3.10 -1.90
C PHE A 302 -1.40 -3.43 -0.66
N ALA A 303 -2.65 -3.88 -0.86
CA ALA A 303 -3.60 -4.13 0.22
C ALA A 303 -3.43 -5.51 0.85
N THR A 304 -3.17 -6.54 0.03
CA THR A 304 -3.01 -7.93 0.47
C THR A 304 -1.78 -8.53 -0.23
N PRO A 305 -0.95 -9.34 0.45
CA PRO A 305 0.13 -10.07 -0.19
C PRO A 305 -0.37 -10.90 -1.38
N VAL A 306 0.41 -10.93 -2.46
CA VAL A 306 0.04 -11.65 -3.70
C VAL A 306 -0.01 -13.16 -3.45
N GLU A 307 0.82 -13.65 -2.54
CA GLU A 307 0.92 -15.04 -2.13
C GLU A 307 -0.34 -15.54 -1.43
N ASN A 308 -1.16 -14.64 -0.87
CA ASN A 308 -2.43 -14.99 -0.23
C ASN A 308 -3.59 -15.08 -1.23
N MET A 309 -3.37 -14.78 -2.51
CA MET A 309 -4.39 -14.86 -3.55
C MET A 309 -4.58 -16.31 -4.02
N PRO A 310 -5.80 -16.71 -4.42
CA PRO A 310 -6.00 -17.99 -5.10
C PRO A 310 -5.14 -18.09 -6.36
N ASP A 311 -4.70 -19.30 -6.73
CA ASP A 311 -3.76 -19.54 -7.84
C ASP A 311 -4.20 -18.87 -9.16
N TRP A 312 -5.50 -18.94 -9.49
CA TRP A 312 -6.04 -18.32 -10.71
C TRP A 312 -5.89 -16.79 -10.73
N LEU A 313 -5.93 -16.15 -9.56
CA LEU A 313 -5.79 -14.71 -9.43
C LEU A 313 -4.31 -14.29 -9.45
N GLN A 314 -3.41 -15.14 -8.94
CA GLN A 314 -1.96 -14.95 -9.08
C GLN A 314 -1.54 -14.96 -10.55
N VAL A 315 -2.11 -15.88 -11.35
CA VAL A 315 -1.86 -15.93 -12.81
C VAL A 315 -2.29 -14.63 -13.49
N LEU A 316 -3.47 -14.09 -13.15
CA LEU A 316 -3.94 -12.80 -13.67
C LEU A 316 -3.03 -11.64 -13.25
N ASN A 317 -2.46 -11.70 -12.05
CA ASN A 317 -1.57 -10.66 -11.57
C ASN A 317 -0.25 -10.55 -12.36
N HIS A 318 0.16 -11.60 -13.10
CA HIS A 318 1.31 -11.48 -14.00
C HIS A 318 1.11 -10.47 -15.13
N ALA A 319 -0.14 -10.10 -15.45
CA ALA A 319 -0.46 -9.04 -16.40
C ALA A 319 -0.46 -7.63 -15.76
N ASN A 320 -0.21 -7.52 -14.46
CA ASN A 320 -0.25 -6.26 -13.71
C ASN A 320 1.14 -5.62 -13.61
N PRO A 321 1.46 -4.56 -14.37
CA PRO A 321 2.76 -3.91 -14.29
C PRO A 321 3.02 -3.28 -12.92
N MET A 322 1.97 -2.89 -12.18
CA MET A 322 2.08 -2.31 -10.84
C MET A 322 2.66 -3.31 -9.83
N ALA A 323 2.33 -4.60 -9.94
CA ALA A 323 2.83 -5.63 -9.02
C ALA A 323 4.37 -5.76 -9.10
N TYR A 324 4.92 -5.71 -10.30
CA TYR A 324 6.37 -5.76 -10.51
C TYR A 324 7.06 -4.49 -10.00
N PHE A 325 6.54 -3.30 -10.34
CA PHE A 325 7.13 -2.05 -9.89
C PHE A 325 7.01 -1.86 -8.36
N MET A 326 5.91 -2.32 -7.76
CA MET A 326 5.72 -2.38 -6.30
C MET A 326 6.84 -3.18 -5.62
N THR A 327 7.19 -4.32 -6.20
CA THR A 327 8.27 -5.19 -5.72
C THR A 327 9.62 -4.49 -5.81
N ILE A 328 9.89 -3.82 -6.94
CA ILE A 328 11.13 -3.04 -7.16
C ILE A 328 11.21 -1.87 -6.17
N SER A 329 10.14 -1.08 -6.04
CA SER A 329 10.11 0.09 -5.16
C SER A 329 10.41 -0.29 -3.71
N LYS A 330 9.68 -1.26 -3.16
CA LYS A 330 9.95 -1.78 -1.80
C LYS A 330 11.35 -2.37 -1.67
N GLY A 331 11.81 -3.09 -2.69
CA GLY A 331 13.14 -3.71 -2.72
C GLY A 331 14.28 -2.70 -2.71
N ILE A 332 14.18 -1.62 -3.48
CA ILE A 332 15.20 -0.57 -3.55
C ILE A 332 15.21 0.27 -2.27
N PHE A 333 14.03 0.63 -1.73
CA PHE A 333 13.98 1.38 -0.47
C PHE A 333 14.59 0.57 0.68
N LEU A 334 14.16 -0.69 0.85
CA LEU A 334 14.41 -1.43 2.09
C LEU A 334 15.51 -2.48 2.00
N LYS A 335 15.76 -3.10 0.83
CA LYS A 335 16.53 -4.36 0.71
C LYS A 335 17.82 -4.26 -0.09
N ASP A 336 18.21 -3.08 -0.57
CA ASP A 336 19.32 -2.91 -1.53
C ASP A 336 19.25 -3.92 -2.69
N MET A 337 18.13 -3.86 -3.42
CA MET A 337 17.83 -4.83 -4.46
C MET A 337 18.88 -4.82 -5.57
N SER A 338 19.49 -5.97 -5.83
CA SER A 338 20.52 -6.13 -6.86
C SER A 338 19.99 -5.85 -8.26
N VAL A 339 20.89 -5.47 -9.17
CA VAL A 339 20.57 -5.18 -10.59
C VAL A 339 19.81 -6.35 -11.23
N GLY A 340 20.26 -7.59 -11.01
CA GLY A 340 19.61 -8.79 -11.56
C GLY A 340 18.16 -8.95 -11.11
N ALA A 341 17.90 -8.69 -9.82
CA ALA A 341 16.55 -8.78 -9.26
C ALA A 341 15.64 -7.62 -9.71
N VAL A 342 16.20 -6.42 -9.94
CA VAL A 342 15.44 -5.32 -10.56
C VAL A 342 15.10 -5.67 -12.01
N MET A 343 16.07 -6.19 -12.77
CA MET A 343 15.86 -6.57 -14.17
C MET A 343 14.83 -7.69 -14.32
N SER A 344 14.82 -8.70 -13.43
CA SER A 344 13.84 -9.80 -13.45
C SER A 344 12.39 -9.32 -13.28
N ASN A 345 12.20 -8.18 -12.61
CA ASN A 345 10.90 -7.54 -12.47
C ASN A 345 10.63 -6.47 -13.55
N THR A 346 11.67 -5.99 -14.25
CA THR A 346 11.54 -4.93 -15.26
C THR A 346 11.15 -5.47 -16.63
N TRP A 347 11.70 -6.61 -17.06
CA TRP A 347 11.41 -7.18 -18.38
C TRP A 347 9.92 -7.56 -18.59
N PRO A 348 9.16 -8.08 -17.60
CA PRO A 348 7.74 -8.36 -17.80
C PRO A 348 6.95 -7.08 -18.06
N MET A 349 7.28 -6.00 -17.35
CA MET A 349 6.67 -4.69 -17.59
C MET A 349 6.97 -4.16 -18.99
N ALA A 350 8.17 -4.41 -19.53
CA ALA A 350 8.52 -4.05 -20.90
C ALA A 350 7.65 -4.81 -21.92
N ILE A 351 7.39 -6.11 -21.70
CA ILE A 351 6.47 -6.89 -22.53
C ILE A 351 5.05 -6.31 -22.46
N ILE A 352 4.56 -6.03 -21.25
CA ILE A 352 3.25 -5.41 -21.05
C ILE A 352 3.17 -4.08 -21.80
N ALA A 353 4.20 -3.23 -21.70
CA ALA A 353 4.27 -1.97 -22.43
C ALA A 353 4.24 -2.17 -23.95
N CYS A 354 5.03 -3.11 -24.48
CA CYS A 354 5.00 -3.43 -25.91
C CYS A 354 3.62 -3.88 -26.37
N VAL A 355 2.95 -4.75 -25.60
CA VAL A 355 1.62 -5.25 -25.95
C VAL A 355 0.57 -4.13 -25.91
N THR A 356 0.52 -3.35 -24.81
CA THR A 356 -0.52 -2.33 -24.61
C THR A 356 -0.35 -1.14 -25.55
N LEU A 357 0.88 -0.68 -25.78
CA LEU A 357 1.18 0.38 -26.74
C LEU A 357 0.89 -0.05 -28.18
N THR A 358 1.21 -1.29 -28.55
CA THR A 358 0.92 -1.83 -29.89
C THR A 358 -0.59 -1.98 -30.09
N ALA A 359 -1.31 -2.49 -29.09
CA ALA A 359 -2.77 -2.60 -29.13
C ALA A 359 -3.44 -1.23 -29.26
N ALA A 360 -2.98 -0.24 -28.50
CA ALA A 360 -3.44 1.14 -28.63
C ALA A 360 -3.19 1.68 -30.04
N ALA A 361 -1.96 1.57 -30.55
CA ALA A 361 -1.60 2.04 -31.90
C ALA A 361 -2.43 1.38 -33.00
N TRP A 362 -2.68 0.07 -32.89
CA TRP A 362 -3.51 -0.67 -33.84
C TRP A 362 -4.97 -0.17 -33.83
N LEU A 363 -5.53 0.04 -32.64
CA LEU A 363 -6.91 0.52 -32.50
C LEU A 363 -7.07 1.97 -32.98
N PHE A 364 -6.05 2.82 -32.79
CA PHE A 364 -5.97 4.14 -33.41
C PHE A 364 -6.03 4.04 -34.94
N ARG A 365 -5.24 3.13 -35.53
CA ARG A 365 -5.20 2.93 -36.99
C ARG A 365 -6.51 2.36 -37.54
N LYS A 366 -7.17 1.46 -36.83
CA LYS A 366 -8.43 0.87 -37.31
C LYS A 366 -9.60 1.87 -37.31
N ARG A 367 -9.55 2.90 -36.46
CA ARG A 367 -10.54 3.99 -36.49
C ARG A 367 -10.15 5.14 -37.43
N LEU A 368 -8.94 5.09 -38.00
CA LEU A 368 -8.42 6.00 -39.03
C LEU A 368 -8.84 5.57 -40.46
N ALA A 369 -9.13 4.28 -40.65
CA ALA A 369 -9.58 3.68 -41.90
C ALA A 369 -11.08 3.40 -41.83
#